data_AF-R6H9K3-F1
#
_entry.id   AF-R6H9K3-F1
#
_cell.length_a   1.000
_cell.length_b   1.000
_cell.length_c   1.000
_cell.angle_alpha   90.00
_cell.angle_beta   90.00
_cell.angle_gamma   90.00
#
_symmetry.space_group_name_H-M   'P 1'
#
loop_
_entity.id
_entity.type
_entity.pdbx_description
1 polymer ?
#
loop_
_entity_poly.entity_id
_entity_poly.type
_entity_poly.pdbx_seq_one_letter_code
_entity_poly.pdbx_strand_id
1 'polypeptide(L)'
;MPIAIGISLVAGLIAVVDALVVYLRGQGIEASGISTEQLLSFLGAPILVCVAGAVAVVAMTANDRVLEGRTFISCGSSHRSIFEMMICESFIHAFNALIVGMACALSSGAIASAVCSVSLPLSACLVSSLLIFAPSFAVVLSPMLMVLPSVSAGKVLLARKAVE
;
A
#
# COMPACT_ATOMS: atom_id res chain seq x y z
N MET A 1 7.05 -2.74 -4.17
CA MET A 1 6.10 -1.63 -3.93
C MET A 1 6.31 -1.06 -2.54
N PRO A 2 6.51 0.25 -2.38
CA PRO A 2 6.77 0.90 -1.07
C PRO A 2 5.69 0.59 -0.01
N ILE A 3 4.44 0.44 -0.45
CA ILE A 3 3.30 0.08 0.40
C ILE A 3 3.47 -1.29 1.06
N ALA A 4 3.99 -2.28 0.33
CA ALA A 4 4.22 -3.62 0.88
C ALA A 4 5.23 -3.60 2.03
N ILE A 5 6.24 -2.72 1.90
CA ILE A 5 7.25 -2.50 2.95
C ILE A 5 6.60 -1.88 4.18
N GLY A 6 5.74 -0.86 3.99
CA GLY A 6 4.97 -0.26 5.08
C GLY A 6 4.09 -1.27 5.82
N ILE A 7 3.32 -2.09 5.08
CA ILE A 7 2.48 -3.16 5.64
C ILE A 7 3.33 -4.16 6.42
N SER A 8 4.41 -4.65 5.83
CA SER A 8 5.32 -5.60 6.46
C SER A 8 5.94 -5.06 7.74
N LEU A 9 6.34 -3.78 7.75
CA LEU A 9 7.00 -3.16 8.88
C LEU A 9 6.04 -3.04 10.08
N VAL A 10 4.81 -2.56 9.84
CA VAL A 10 3.82 -2.37 10.90
C VAL A 10 3.34 -3.71 11.45
N ALA A 11 2.84 -4.58 10.58
CA ALA A 11 2.30 -5.87 11.00
C ALA A 11 3.40 -6.79 11.56
N GLY A 12 4.62 -6.73 11.00
CA GLY A 12 5.76 -7.48 11.49
C GLY A 12 6.23 -7.01 12.87
N LEU A 13 6.36 -5.70 13.08
CA LEU A 13 6.76 -5.17 14.38
C LEU A 13 5.74 -5.52 15.48
N ILE A 14 4.45 -5.38 15.20
CA ILE A 14 3.39 -5.75 16.12
C ILE A 14 3.49 -7.24 16.46
N ALA A 15 3.66 -8.12 15.46
CA ALA A 15 3.78 -9.55 15.67
C ALA A 15 5.00 -9.94 16.51
N VAL A 16 6.15 -9.31 16.26
CA VAL A 16 7.39 -9.55 17.00
C VAL A 16 7.26 -9.10 18.46
N VAL A 17 6.69 -7.91 18.70
CA VAL A 17 6.52 -7.42 20.08
C VAL A 17 5.47 -8.22 20.83
N ASP A 18 4.38 -8.63 20.19
CA ASP A 18 3.37 -9.46 20.83
C ASP A 18 3.94 -10.83 21.24
N ALA A 19 4.74 -11.46 20.37
CA ALA A 19 5.47 -12.68 20.71
C ALA A 19 6.41 -12.50 21.91
N LEU A 20 7.13 -11.37 21.96
CA LEU A 20 8.02 -11.05 23.08
C LEU A 20 7.27 -10.79 24.39
N VAL A 21 6.12 -10.12 24.34
CA VAL A 21 5.28 -9.86 25.52
C VAL A 21 4.74 -11.17 26.08
N VAL A 22 4.27 -12.09 25.23
CA VAL A 22 3.82 -13.42 25.67
C VAL A 22 4.96 -14.17 26.35
N TYR A 23 6.16 -14.13 25.78
CA TYR A 23 7.34 -14.76 26.36
C TYR A 23 7.70 -14.19 27.74
N LEU A 24 7.78 -12.86 27.87
CA LEU A 24 8.12 -12.20 29.14
C LEU A 24 7.08 -12.47 30.23
N ARG A 25 5.80 -12.46 29.87
CA ARG A 25 4.71 -12.84 30.79
C ARG A 25 4.83 -14.30 31.24
N GLY A 26 5.25 -15.18 30.33
CA GLY A 26 5.57 -16.58 30.67
C GLY A 26 6.69 -16.73 31.70
N GLN A 27 7.58 -15.73 31.81
CA GLN A 27 8.65 -15.66 32.82
C GLN A 27 8.24 -14.93 34.10
N GLY A 28 6.99 -14.49 34.22
CA GLY A 28 6.50 -13.70 35.37
C GLY A 28 6.90 -12.23 35.33
N ILE A 29 7.38 -11.72 34.20
CA ILE A 29 7.69 -10.30 34.01
C ILE A 29 6.45 -9.59 33.45
N GLU A 30 6.02 -8.52 34.11
CA GLU A 30 4.95 -7.68 33.58
C GLU A 30 5.45 -6.93 32.34
N ALA A 31 4.94 -7.35 31.17
CA ALA A 31 5.19 -6.71 29.89
C ALA A 31 3.87 -6.30 29.23
N SER A 32 3.90 -5.17 28.54
CA SER A 32 2.80 -4.63 27.75
C SER A 32 3.22 -4.48 26.29
N GLY A 33 2.27 -4.67 25.38
CA GLY A 33 2.49 -4.47 23.95
C GLY A 33 2.71 -3.01 23.58
N ILE A 34 2.87 -2.75 22.29
CA ILE A 34 3.05 -1.40 21.74
C ILE A 34 1.73 -0.62 21.90
N SER A 35 1.77 0.53 22.58
CA SER A 35 0.64 1.48 22.59
C SER A 35 0.51 2.19 21.24
N THR A 36 -0.68 2.70 20.92
CA THR A 36 -0.92 3.45 19.68
C THR A 36 0.00 4.66 19.53
N GLU A 37 0.33 5.33 20.63
CA GLU A 37 1.26 6.47 20.64
C GLU A 37 2.71 6.05 20.33
N GLN A 38 3.16 4.93 20.91
CA GLN A 38 4.47 4.38 20.62
C GLN A 38 4.56 3.88 19.19
N LEU A 39 3.50 3.24 18.69
CA LEU A 39 3.41 2.83 17.30
C LEU A 39 3.53 4.06 16.38
N LEU A 40 2.81 5.14 16.67
CA LEU A 40 2.86 6.35 15.84
C LEU A 40 4.23 7.04 15.90
N SER A 41 4.87 7.06 17.08
CA SER A 41 6.18 7.66 17.28
C SER A 41 7.29 6.90 16.54
N PHE A 42 7.32 5.57 16.66
CA PHE A 42 8.34 4.73 16.00
C PHE A 42 8.09 4.55 14.51
N LEU A 43 6.82 4.49 14.10
CA LEU A 43 6.43 4.06 12.76
C LEU A 43 5.87 5.17 11.88
N GLY A 44 5.57 6.34 12.43
CA GLY A 44 5.05 7.48 11.67
C GLY A 44 5.96 7.89 10.53
N ALA A 45 7.27 8.05 10.79
CA ALA A 45 8.23 8.42 9.74
C ALA A 45 8.37 7.32 8.66
N PRO A 46 8.59 6.03 8.98
CA PRO A 46 8.58 4.96 7.98
C PRO A 46 7.31 4.88 7.14
N ILE A 47 6.13 5.05 7.75
CA ILE A 47 4.85 5.04 7.04
C ILE A 47 4.76 6.20 6.06
N LEU A 48 5.13 7.41 6.47
CA LEU A 48 5.15 8.59 5.59
C LEU A 48 6.10 8.42 4.41
N VAL A 49 7.28 7.84 4.63
CA VAL A 49 8.24 7.54 3.56
C VAL A 49 7.67 6.51 2.56
N CYS A 50 6.98 5.49 3.05
CA CYS A 50 6.32 4.51 2.19
C CYS A 50 5.20 5.15 1.33
N VAL A 51 4.41 6.05 1.92
CA VAL A 51 3.38 6.82 1.21
C VAL A 51 3.99 7.73 0.16
N ALA A 52 5.01 8.51 0.52
CA ALA A 52 5.71 9.40 -0.42
C ALA A 52 6.35 8.61 -1.57
N GLY A 53 6.98 7.48 -1.27
CA GLY A 53 7.55 6.59 -2.28
C GLY A 53 6.48 6.02 -3.22
N ALA A 54 5.31 5.64 -2.70
CA ALA A 54 4.20 5.15 -3.53
C ALA A 54 3.70 6.23 -4.50
N VAL A 55 3.53 7.46 -4.02
CA VAL A 55 3.13 8.61 -4.84
C VAL A 55 4.20 8.91 -5.90
N ALA A 56 5.48 8.88 -5.53
CA ALA A 56 6.59 9.11 -6.46
C ALA A 56 6.61 8.09 -7.60
N VAL A 57 6.35 6.80 -7.32
CA VAL A 57 6.25 5.76 -8.35
C VAL A 57 5.10 6.06 -9.33
N VAL A 58 3.93 6.44 -8.83
CA VAL A 58 2.80 6.81 -9.70
C VAL A 58 3.16 8.03 -10.55
N ALA A 59 3.79 9.05 -9.95
CA ALA A 59 4.23 10.25 -10.64
C ALA A 59 5.25 9.95 -11.75
N MET A 60 6.20 9.04 -11.51
CA MET A 60 7.18 8.61 -12.53
C MET A 60 6.52 7.92 -13.72
N THR A 61 5.45 7.16 -13.48
CA THR A 61 4.68 6.47 -14.55
C THR A 61 3.56 7.30 -15.15
N ALA A 62 3.36 8.55 -14.71
CA ALA A 62 2.20 9.34 -15.09
C ALA A 62 2.17 9.65 -16.59
N ASN A 63 3.32 9.95 -17.19
CA ASN A 63 3.39 10.30 -18.61
C ASN A 63 3.06 9.09 -19.51
N ASP A 64 3.56 7.91 -19.15
CA ASP A 64 3.27 6.66 -19.87
C ASP A 64 1.78 6.34 -19.81
N ARG A 65 1.14 6.54 -18.65
CA ARG A 65 -0.31 6.35 -18.47
C ARG A 65 -1.16 7.33 -19.28
N VAL A 66 -0.71 8.58 -19.44
CA VAL A 66 -1.40 9.54 -20.32
C VAL A 66 -1.32 9.07 -21.78
N LEU A 67 -0.15 8.60 -22.21
CA LEU A 67 0.06 8.09 -23.55
C LEU A 67 -0.81 6.86 -23.81
N GLU A 68 -0.81 5.92 -22.87
CA GLU A 68 -1.63 4.70 -22.90
C GLU A 68 -3.13 5.04 -22.96
N GLY A 69 -3.61 5.95 -22.11
CA GLY A 69 -5.00 6.42 -22.15
C GLY A 69 -5.39 7.04 -23.51
N ARG A 70 -4.50 7.81 -24.14
CA ARG A 70 -4.72 8.35 -25.49
C ARG A 70 -4.80 7.26 -26.55
N THR A 71 -3.94 6.24 -26.46
CA THR A 71 -3.99 5.10 -27.39
C THR A 71 -5.31 4.35 -27.26
N PHE A 72 -5.80 4.08 -26.04
CA PHE A 72 -7.10 3.44 -25.85
C PHE A 72 -8.26 4.24 -26.42
N ILE A 73 -8.26 5.57 -26.24
CA ILE A 73 -9.26 6.44 -26.87
C ILE A 73 -9.18 6.37 -28.40
N SER A 74 -7.98 6.36 -28.97
CA SER A 74 -7.79 6.26 -30.42
C SER A 74 -8.29 4.93 -31.00
N CYS A 75 -8.27 3.85 -30.19
CA CYS A 75 -8.84 2.56 -30.53
C CYS A 75 -10.36 2.47 -30.27
N GLY A 76 -11.02 3.57 -29.87
CA GLY A 76 -12.47 3.63 -29.66
C GLY A 76 -12.94 3.34 -28.23
N SER A 77 -12.03 3.24 -27.25
CA SER A 77 -12.42 3.04 -25.85
C SER A 77 -13.12 4.27 -25.26
N SER A 78 -14.07 4.03 -24.36
CA SER A 78 -14.76 5.09 -23.63
C SER A 78 -13.93 5.57 -22.43
N HIS A 79 -14.10 6.85 -22.06
CA HIS A 79 -13.49 7.41 -20.85
C HIS A 79 -13.85 6.62 -19.58
N ARG A 80 -15.05 6.03 -19.55
CA ARG A 80 -15.51 5.16 -18.47
C ARG A 80 -14.69 3.87 -18.38
N SER A 81 -14.38 3.24 -19.50
CA SER A 81 -13.57 2.01 -19.53
C SER A 81 -12.14 2.26 -19.05
N ILE A 82 -11.55 3.42 -19.40
CA ILE A 82 -10.21 3.81 -18.94
C ILE A 82 -10.21 4.08 -17.43
N PHE A 83 -11.27 4.72 -16.92
CA PHE A 83 -11.44 4.93 -15.48
C PHE A 83 -11.57 3.61 -14.71
N GLU A 84 -12.40 2.69 -15.20
CA GLU A 84 -12.57 1.35 -14.60
C GLU A 84 -11.25 0.56 -14.62
N MET A 85 -10.47 0.66 -15.71
CA MET A 85 -9.14 0.05 -15.81
C MET A 85 -8.18 0.56 -14.72
N MET A 86 -8.09 1.88 -14.50
CA MET A 86 -7.20 2.43 -13.48
C MET A 86 -7.63 2.06 -12.05
N ILE A 87 -8.92 1.90 -11.79
CA ILE A 87 -9.41 1.37 -10.50
C ILE A 87 -8.92 -0.06 -10.31
N CYS A 88 -9.14 -0.92 -11.31
CA CYS A 88 -8.71 -2.32 -11.27
C CYS A 88 -7.21 -2.44 -11.08
N GLU A 89 -6.42 -1.67 -11.81
CA GLU A 89 -4.96 -1.68 -11.70
C GLU A 89 -4.48 -1.20 -10.32
N SER A 90 -5.06 -0.11 -9.80
CA SER A 90 -4.78 0.38 -8.45
C SER A 90 -5.11 -0.67 -7.39
N PHE A 91 -6.24 -1.37 -7.57
CA PHE A 91 -6.67 -2.45 -6.68
C PHE A 91 -5.69 -3.61 -6.71
N ILE A 92 -5.29 -4.08 -7.89
CA ILE A 92 -4.32 -5.16 -8.06
C ILE A 92 -2.99 -4.79 -7.40
N HIS A 93 -2.52 -3.55 -7.58
CA HIS A 93 -1.29 -3.09 -6.93
C HIS A 93 -1.40 -3.07 -5.40
N ALA A 94 -2.50 -2.53 -4.86
CA ALA A 94 -2.73 -2.53 -3.42
C ALA A 94 -2.85 -3.96 -2.87
N PHE A 95 -3.52 -4.86 -3.59
CA PHE A 95 -3.74 -6.24 -3.18
C PHE A 95 -2.45 -7.06 -3.21
N ASN A 96 -1.64 -6.91 -4.26
CA ASN A 96 -0.31 -7.51 -4.32
C ASN A 96 0.59 -6.99 -3.19
N ALA A 97 0.52 -5.69 -2.90
CA ALA A 97 1.27 -5.12 -1.78
C ALA A 97 0.82 -5.69 -0.42
N LEU A 98 -0.48 -5.94 -0.24
CA LEU A 98 -1.02 -6.60 0.94
C LEU A 98 -0.51 -8.03 1.08
N ILE A 99 -0.57 -8.84 0.02
CA ILE A 99 -0.11 -10.24 0.06
C ILE A 99 1.38 -10.30 0.41
N VAL A 100 2.21 -9.53 -0.27
CA VAL A 100 3.66 -9.52 -0.05
C VAL A 100 3.98 -8.98 1.35
N GLY A 101 3.33 -7.90 1.77
CA GLY A 101 3.52 -7.32 3.10
C GLY A 101 3.13 -8.29 4.22
N MET A 102 2.01 -8.99 4.05
CA MET A 102 1.55 -10.04 4.98
C MET A 102 2.50 -11.23 5.03
N ALA A 103 2.99 -11.71 3.89
CA ALA A 103 3.93 -12.82 3.85
C ALA A 103 5.22 -12.48 4.62
N CYS A 104 5.74 -11.26 4.44
CA CYS A 104 6.91 -10.78 5.18
C CYS A 104 6.61 -10.58 6.68
N ALA A 105 5.46 -10.00 7.04
CA ALA A 105 5.06 -9.85 8.44
C ALA A 105 4.89 -11.21 9.14
N LEU A 106 4.23 -12.17 8.50
CA LEU A 106 4.05 -13.52 9.02
C LEU A 106 5.38 -14.26 9.18
N SER A 107 6.29 -14.13 8.21
CA SER A 107 7.63 -14.72 8.34
C SER A 107 8.41 -14.14 9.53
N SER A 108 8.31 -12.82 9.75
CA SER A 108 8.97 -12.15 10.88
C SER A 108 8.36 -12.58 12.22
N GLY A 109 7.03 -12.63 12.30
CA GLY A 109 6.32 -13.14 13.47
C GLY A 109 6.64 -14.61 13.74
N ALA A 110 6.74 -15.45 12.70
CA ALA A 110 7.07 -16.86 12.83
C ALA A 110 8.48 -17.10 13.37
N ILE A 111 9.44 -16.30 12.91
CA ILE A 111 10.80 -16.33 13.46
C ILE A 111 10.79 -15.93 14.94
N ALA A 112 10.13 -14.82 15.28
CA ALA A 112 10.05 -14.36 16.67
C ALA A 112 9.33 -15.37 17.58
N SER A 113 8.23 -15.95 17.11
CA SER A 113 7.46 -16.95 17.85
C SER A 113 8.24 -18.24 18.03
N ALA A 114 9.02 -18.67 17.02
CA ALA A 114 9.91 -19.82 17.12
C ALA A 114 11.03 -19.59 18.14
N VAL A 115 11.67 -18.41 18.13
CA VAL A 115 12.73 -18.07 19.10
C VAL A 115 12.18 -18.02 20.53
N CYS A 116 10.99 -17.46 20.70
CA CYS A 116 10.35 -17.33 22.01
C CYS A 116 9.59 -18.60 22.46
N SER A 117 9.49 -19.64 21.61
CA SER A 117 8.66 -20.83 21.86
C SER A 117 7.19 -20.50 22.20
N VAL A 118 6.62 -19.50 21.53
CA VAL A 118 5.23 -19.04 21.71
C VAL A 118 4.41 -19.25 20.44
N SER A 119 3.09 -19.19 20.58
CA SER A 119 2.16 -19.24 19.44
C SER A 119 2.25 -17.99 18.58
N LEU A 120 2.05 -18.14 17.27
CA LEU A 120 2.06 -17.02 16.32
C LEU A 120 0.79 -16.15 16.47
N PRO A 121 0.93 -14.81 16.62
CA PRO A 121 -0.22 -13.91 16.77
C PRO A 121 -0.87 -13.57 15.41
N LEU A 122 -1.50 -14.58 14.79
CA LEU A 122 -2.13 -14.49 13.46
C LEU A 122 -3.21 -13.41 13.35
N SER A 123 -4.06 -13.28 14.38
CA SER A 123 -5.17 -12.32 14.40
C SER A 123 -4.68 -10.87 14.39
N ALA A 124 -3.63 -10.56 15.17
CA ALA A 124 -3.03 -9.24 15.20
C ALA A 124 -2.39 -8.88 13.85
N CYS A 125 -1.65 -9.80 13.23
CA CYS A 125 -1.10 -9.61 11.89
C CYS A 125 -2.18 -9.30 10.84
N LEU A 126 -3.29 -10.04 10.87
CA LEU A 126 -4.41 -9.87 9.94
C LEU A 126 -5.09 -8.51 10.10
N VAL A 127 -5.45 -8.13 11.32
CA VAL A 127 -6.15 -6.87 11.61
C VAL A 127 -5.28 -5.67 11.23
N SER A 128 -4.01 -5.66 11.63
CA SER A 128 -3.10 -4.55 11.32
C SER A 128 -2.88 -4.39 9.82
N SER A 129 -2.81 -5.49 9.07
CA SER A 129 -2.59 -5.43 7.62
C SER A 129 -3.82 -4.99 6.84
N LEU A 130 -5.03 -5.36 7.30
CA LEU A 130 -6.28 -4.84 6.74
C LEU A 130 -6.44 -3.34 6.97
N LEU A 131 -6.08 -2.86 8.17
CA LEU A 131 -6.13 -1.44 8.51
C LEU A 131 -5.23 -0.58 7.62
N ILE A 132 -4.11 -1.13 7.15
CA ILE A 132 -3.17 -0.41 6.27
C ILE A 132 -3.55 -0.57 4.80
N PHE A 133 -4.20 -1.67 4.42
CA PHE A 133 -4.66 -1.91 3.06
C PHE A 133 -5.62 -0.82 2.55
N ALA A 134 -6.66 -0.49 3.34
CA ALA A 134 -7.67 0.50 2.96
C ALA A 134 -7.08 1.90 2.65
N PRO A 135 -6.25 2.52 3.52
CA PRO A 135 -5.63 3.80 3.20
C PRO A 135 -4.60 3.69 2.07
N SER A 136 -3.92 2.54 1.94
CA SER A 136 -2.96 2.32 0.85
C SER A 136 -3.64 2.33 -0.52
N PHE A 137 -4.82 1.73 -0.64
CA PHE A 137 -5.62 1.79 -1.86
C PHE A 137 -6.02 3.24 -2.19
N ALA A 138 -6.49 4.02 -1.21
CA ALA A 138 -6.83 5.43 -1.41
C ALA A 138 -5.63 6.29 -1.84
N VAL A 139 -4.44 6.02 -1.27
CA VAL A 139 -3.19 6.72 -1.58
C VAL A 139 -2.69 6.42 -3.00
N VAL A 140 -2.91 5.20 -3.52
CA VAL A 140 -2.54 4.85 -4.91
C VAL A 140 -3.58 5.35 -5.91
N LEU A 141 -4.85 5.22 -5.55
CA LEU A 141 -5.96 5.63 -6.41
C LEU A 141 -5.98 7.15 -6.64
N SER A 142 -5.70 7.95 -5.62
CA SER A 142 -5.73 9.43 -5.72
C SER A 142 -4.82 9.99 -6.83
N PRO A 143 -3.51 9.68 -6.89
CA PRO A 143 -2.63 10.17 -7.94
C PRO A 143 -2.95 9.54 -9.30
N MET A 144 -3.42 8.29 -9.35
CA MET A 144 -3.92 7.68 -10.59
C MET A 144 -5.07 8.49 -11.20
N LEU A 145 -6.06 8.86 -10.38
CA LEU A 145 -7.21 9.65 -10.82
C LEU A 145 -6.84 11.09 -11.23
N MET A 146 -5.79 11.68 -10.65
CA MET A 146 -5.28 12.99 -11.08
C MET A 146 -4.65 12.99 -12.47
N VAL A 147 -4.26 11.83 -13.01
CA VAL A 147 -3.73 11.71 -14.38
C VAL A 147 -4.86 11.76 -15.44
N LEU A 148 -6.09 11.37 -15.07
CA LEU A 148 -7.26 11.36 -15.95
C LEU A 148 -7.61 12.72 -16.60
N PRO A 149 -7.60 13.88 -15.89
CA PRO A 149 -7.88 15.17 -16.51
C PRO A 149 -6.85 15.57 -17.59
N SER A 150 -5.61 15.07 -17.56
CA SER A 150 -4.62 15.30 -18.63
C SER A 150 -4.93 14.54 -19.92
N VAL A 151 -5.68 13.43 -19.82
CA VAL A 151 -6.21 12.71 -20.99
C VAL A 151 -7.34 13.49 -21.64
N SER A 152 -8.21 14.12 -20.84
CA SER A 152 -9.28 15.02 -21.32
C SER A 152 -8.71 16.29 -21.98
N ALA A 153 -7.68 16.92 -21.39
CA ALA A 153 -7.03 18.10 -21.95
C ALA A 153 -6.36 17.84 -23.32
N GLY A 154 -5.95 16.59 -23.59
CA GLY A 154 -5.45 16.17 -24.90
C GLY A 154 -6.47 16.35 -26.05
N LYS A 155 -7.78 16.29 -25.77
CA LYS A 155 -8.81 16.62 -26.76
C LYS A 155 -8.75 18.09 -27.19
N VAL A 156 -8.43 19.01 -26.28
CA VAL A 156 -8.37 20.45 -26.60
C VAL A 156 -7.17 20.77 -27.51
N LEU A 157 -6.03 20.09 -27.30
CA LEU A 157 -4.82 20.29 -28.11
C LEU A 157 -4.89 19.58 -29.47
N LEU A 158 -5.44 18.37 -29.54
CA LEU A 158 -5.60 17.66 -30.82
C LEU A 158 -6.72 18.25 -31.69
N ALA A 159 -7.80 18.75 -31.09
CA ALA A 159 -8.85 19.45 -31.83
C ALA A 159 -8.35 20.78 -32.43
N ARG A 160 -7.40 21.47 -31.77
CA ARG A 160 -6.76 22.68 -32.34
C ARG A 160 -5.85 22.37 -33.53
N LYS A 161 -5.19 21.21 -33.55
CA LYS A 161 -4.22 20.86 -34.60
C LYS A 161 -4.86 20.30 -35.88
N ALA A 162 -6.15 19.99 -35.85
CA ALA A 162 -6.90 19.48 -37.00
C ALA A 162 -7.69 20.58 -37.75
N VAL A 163 -7.55 21.86 -37.33
CA VAL A 163 -8.24 23.03 -37.91
C VAL A 163 -7.24 24.02 -38.56
N GLU A 164 -5.97 23.64 -38.70
CA GLU A 164 -4.98 24.32 -39.54
C GLU A 164 -4.59 23.40 -40.70
#